data_AF-A0A7C0ZY24-F1
#
_entry.id   AF-A0A7C0ZY24-F1
#
_cell.length_a   1.000
_cell.length_b   1.000
_cell.length_c   1.000
_cell.angle_alpha   90.00
_cell.angle_beta   90.00
_cell.angle_gamma   90.00
#
_symmetry.space_group_name_H-M   'P 1'
#
loop_
_entity.id
_entity.type
_entity.pdbx_description
1 polymer ?
#
loop_
_entity_poly.entity_id
_entity_poly.type
_entity_poly.pdbx_seq_one_letter_code
_entity_poly.pdbx_strand_id
1 'polypeptide(L)'
;MEVACCLENLALSSYQYYAGKKKKPDWLRVDLILGCVGNELSSSQNKYIDFVLARMNGNYDSPMDETFASMILGDDNFIEKITKKYLTDKNKDRNLPALREIKKSVSIDSIYKKVKFLPGDNDSITRNSVLSRI
;
A
#
# COMPACT_ATOMS: atom_id res chain seq x y z
N MET A 1 -19.28 5.70 -22.27
CA MET A 1 -19.46 7.14 -22.57
C MET A 1 -19.87 7.93 -21.32
N GLU A 2 -20.72 7.37 -20.44
CA GLU A 2 -21.18 7.97 -19.19
C GLU A 2 -20.04 8.33 -18.19
N VAL A 3 -19.04 7.47 -18.08
CA VAL A 3 -17.98 7.57 -17.07
C VAL A 3 -16.94 8.68 -17.40
N ALA A 4 -16.67 8.91 -18.68
CA ALA A 4 -15.77 9.99 -19.13
C ALA A 4 -16.34 11.38 -18.80
N CYS A 5 -17.67 11.53 -18.87
CA CYS A 5 -18.38 12.74 -18.51
C CYS A 5 -18.22 13.10 -17.01
N CYS A 6 -18.13 12.10 -16.13
CA CYS A 6 -17.95 12.33 -14.69
C CYS A 6 -16.59 12.95 -14.34
N LEU A 7 -15.49 12.51 -14.97
CA LEU A 7 -14.16 13.08 -14.74
C LEU A 7 -14.03 14.51 -15.25
N GLU A 8 -14.70 14.83 -16.36
CA GLU A 8 -14.72 16.18 -16.92
C GLU A 8 -15.56 17.15 -16.08
N ASN A 9 -16.59 16.66 -15.39
CA ASN A 9 -17.48 17.46 -14.55
C ASN A 9 -17.10 17.49 -13.06
N LEU A 10 -16.08 16.74 -12.63
CA LEU A 10 -15.53 16.81 -11.29
C LEU A 10 -14.67 18.08 -11.14
N ALA A 11 -15.33 19.19 -10.81
CA ALA A 11 -14.70 20.49 -10.58
C ALA A 11 -13.55 20.46 -9.56
N LEU A 12 -13.54 19.46 -8.66
CA LEU A 12 -12.54 19.27 -7.61
C LEU A 12 -11.41 18.30 -7.97
N SER A 13 -11.42 17.67 -9.15
CA SER A 13 -10.36 16.73 -9.53
C SER A 13 -9.16 17.43 -10.14
N SER A 14 -7.96 16.95 -9.84
CA SER A 14 -6.73 17.41 -10.50
C SER A 14 -6.57 16.85 -11.93
N TYR A 15 -7.44 15.93 -12.35
CA TYR A 15 -7.38 15.23 -13.63
C TYR A 15 -7.30 16.21 -14.82
N GLN A 16 -8.09 17.30 -14.78
CA GLN A 16 -8.14 18.28 -15.86
C GLN A 16 -6.78 18.96 -16.13
N TYR A 17 -5.90 19.06 -15.11
CA TYR A 17 -4.55 19.60 -15.28
C TYR A 17 -3.60 18.59 -15.94
N TYR A 18 -3.74 17.30 -15.61
CA TYR A 18 -2.96 16.23 -16.25
C TYR A 18 -3.43 15.94 -17.69
N ALA A 19 -4.73 16.11 -17.96
CA ALA A 19 -5.32 15.95 -19.29
C ALA A 19 -5.10 17.19 -20.20
N GLY A 20 -4.43 18.25 -19.73
CA GLY A 20 -4.20 19.47 -20.51
C GLY A 20 -5.44 20.33 -20.74
N LYS A 21 -6.57 20.03 -20.10
CA LYS A 21 -7.85 20.76 -20.23
C LYS A 21 -7.88 22.07 -19.44
N LYS A 22 -7.04 22.19 -18.42
CA LYS A 22 -6.85 23.42 -17.64
C LYS A 22 -5.37 23.74 -17.47
N LYS A 23 -5.07 25.04 -17.40
CA LYS A 23 -3.75 25.52 -17.01
C LYS A 23 -3.46 25.07 -15.57
N LYS A 24 -2.32 24.41 -15.37
CA LYS A 24 -1.90 23.98 -14.04
C LYS A 24 -1.64 25.20 -13.13
N PRO A 25 -2.03 25.16 -11.85
CA PRO A 25 -1.58 26.13 -10.86
C PRO A 25 -0.09 25.92 -10.54
N ASP A 26 0.57 26.95 -10.00
CA ASP A 26 2.03 26.94 -9.80
C ASP A 26 2.51 25.86 -8.82
N TRP A 27 1.67 25.53 -7.83
CA TRP A 27 1.97 24.48 -6.85
C TRP A 27 1.82 23.05 -7.42
N LEU A 28 1.16 22.87 -8.56
CA LEU A 28 0.91 21.53 -9.12
C LEU A 28 2.01 21.12 -10.10
N ARG A 29 2.69 20.03 -9.73
CA ARG A 29 3.77 19.39 -10.49
C ARG A 29 3.24 18.25 -11.35
N VAL A 30 2.62 18.60 -12.48
CA VAL A 30 2.10 17.62 -13.44
C VAL A 30 3.21 16.86 -14.18
N ASP A 31 4.39 17.46 -14.25
CA ASP A 31 5.59 16.93 -14.91
C ASP A 31 6.05 15.59 -14.33
N LEU A 32 5.92 15.41 -13.01
CA LEU A 32 6.34 14.18 -12.34
C LEU A 32 5.55 12.97 -12.84
N ILE A 33 4.22 13.09 -12.88
CA ILE A 33 3.35 11.98 -13.26
C ILE A 33 3.35 11.78 -14.78
N LEU A 34 3.31 12.86 -15.56
CA LEU A 34 3.38 12.76 -17.03
C LEU A 34 4.72 12.17 -17.47
N GLY A 35 5.80 12.50 -16.77
CA GLY A 35 7.14 11.94 -17.00
C GLY A 35 7.23 10.42 -16.82
N CYS A 36 6.38 9.82 -15.97
CA CYS A 36 6.29 8.37 -15.84
C CYS A 36 5.75 7.67 -17.10
N VAL A 37 5.02 8.42 -17.96
CA VAL A 37 4.31 7.89 -19.13
C VAL A 37 5.04 8.22 -20.43
N GLY A 38 5.85 9.28 -20.44
CA GLY A 38 6.67 9.66 -21.58
C GLY A 38 7.44 10.96 -21.36
N ASN A 39 8.27 11.30 -22.35
CA ASN A 39 9.15 12.47 -22.29
C ASN A 39 8.58 13.71 -23.00
N GLU A 40 7.58 13.52 -23.86
CA GLU A 40 6.95 14.60 -24.62
C GLU A 40 5.60 14.95 -24.00
N LEU A 41 5.36 16.25 -23.72
CA LEU A 41 4.19 16.70 -22.96
C LEU A 41 2.87 16.26 -23.62
N SER A 42 2.66 16.60 -24.89
CA SER A 42 1.42 16.30 -25.61
C SER A 42 1.15 14.80 -25.71
N SER A 43 2.20 14.01 -26.01
CA SER A 43 2.11 12.55 -26.05
C SER A 43 1.78 11.96 -24.67
N SER A 44 2.42 12.46 -23.62
CA SER A 44 2.24 11.96 -22.25
C SER A 44 0.85 12.28 -21.69
N GLN A 45 0.29 13.44 -22.04
CA GLN A 45 -1.09 13.80 -21.69
C GLN A 45 -2.10 12.84 -22.31
N ASN A 46 -1.96 12.53 -23.60
CA ASN A 46 -2.84 11.59 -24.29
C ASN A 46 -2.74 10.19 -23.68
N LYS A 47 -1.52 9.68 -23.48
CA LYS A 47 -1.31 8.37 -22.85
C LYS A 47 -1.87 8.31 -21.42
N TYR A 48 -1.77 9.41 -20.66
CA TYR A 48 -2.38 9.49 -19.33
C TYR A 48 -3.91 9.44 -19.39
N ILE A 49 -4.53 10.16 -20.34
CA ILE A 49 -5.98 10.10 -20.56
C ILE A 49 -6.40 8.67 -20.90
N ASP A 50 -5.71 8.02 -21.84
CA ASP A 50 -5.99 6.65 -22.25
C ASP A 50 -5.86 5.68 -21.08
N PHE A 51 -4.80 5.81 -20.27
CA PHE A 51 -4.59 5.01 -19.07
C PHE A 51 -5.76 5.12 -18.07
N VAL A 52 -6.20 6.34 -17.77
CA VAL A 52 -7.30 6.58 -16.82
C VAL A 52 -8.62 6.03 -17.37
N LEU A 53 -8.92 6.27 -18.64
CA LEU A 53 -10.16 5.80 -19.27
C LEU A 53 -10.20 4.26 -19.39
N ALA A 54 -9.07 3.64 -19.73
CA ALA A 54 -8.95 2.18 -19.76
C ALA A 54 -9.22 1.57 -18.38
N ARG A 55 -8.66 2.18 -17.31
CA ARG A 55 -8.84 1.72 -15.93
C ARG A 55 -10.26 1.93 -15.39
N MET A 56 -10.96 2.97 -15.81
CA MET A 56 -12.34 3.22 -15.40
C MET A 56 -13.35 2.23 -15.97
N ASN A 57 -13.08 1.68 -17.16
CA ASN A 57 -14.00 0.77 -17.84
C ASN A 57 -13.71 -0.72 -17.58
N GLY A 58 -12.62 -1.03 -16.87
CA GLY A 58 -12.25 -2.41 -16.56
C GLY A 58 -12.53 -2.77 -15.10
N ASN A 59 -12.89 -4.04 -14.87
CA ASN A 59 -12.84 -4.63 -13.54
C ASN A 59 -11.37 -4.97 -13.24
N TYR A 60 -10.71 -4.11 -12.49
CA TYR A 60 -9.35 -4.34 -12.01
C TYR A 60 -9.37 -4.59 -10.52
N ASP A 61 -8.54 -5.55 -10.08
CA ASP A 61 -8.28 -5.75 -8.66
C ASP A 61 -7.65 -4.50 -8.06
N SER A 62 -7.97 -4.24 -6.79
CA SER A 62 -7.45 -3.08 -6.10
C SER A 62 -5.97 -3.31 -5.83
N PRO A 63 -5.08 -2.35 -6.13
CA PRO A 63 -3.68 -2.44 -5.70
C PRO A 63 -3.53 -2.60 -4.18
N MET A 64 -4.58 -2.27 -3.42
CA MET A 64 -4.61 -2.46 -1.97
C MET A 64 -4.73 -3.94 -1.57
N ASP A 65 -5.22 -4.80 -2.44
CA ASP A 65 -5.38 -6.23 -2.16
C ASP A 65 -4.00 -6.93 -2.06
N GLU A 66 -2.98 -6.37 -2.70
CA GLU A 66 -1.59 -6.87 -2.68
C GLU A 66 -0.70 -6.15 -1.66
N THR A 67 -1.26 -5.34 -0.76
CA THR A 67 -0.47 -4.59 0.21
C THR A 67 -0.13 -5.41 1.44
N PHE A 68 1.14 -5.36 1.86
CA PHE A 68 1.57 -5.86 3.15
C PHE A 68 1.11 -4.92 4.27
N ALA A 69 0.36 -5.49 5.22
CA ALA A 69 -0.21 -4.78 6.38
C ALA A 69 -0.96 -3.49 6.00
N SER A 70 -1.59 -3.42 4.82
CA SER A 70 -2.28 -2.23 4.30
C SER A 70 -1.40 -0.98 4.18
N MET A 71 -0.07 -1.14 4.14
CA MET A 71 0.88 -0.02 4.19
C MET A 71 1.98 -0.08 3.15
N ILE A 72 2.45 -1.28 2.77
CA ILE A 72 3.58 -1.44 1.86
C ILE A 72 3.12 -2.21 0.62
N LEU A 73 3.28 -1.61 -0.56
CA LEU A 73 3.04 -2.28 -1.85
C LEU A 73 4.39 -2.66 -2.48
N GLY A 74 4.51 -3.91 -2.91
CA GLY A 74 5.71 -4.44 -3.57
C GLY A 74 5.83 -5.94 -3.38
N ASP A 75 6.82 -6.55 -4.03
CA ASP A 75 7.13 -7.97 -3.87
C ASP A 75 7.74 -8.28 -2.48
N ASP A 76 7.79 -9.57 -2.13
CA ASP A 76 8.31 -10.04 -0.83
C ASP A 76 9.74 -9.56 -0.56
N ASN A 77 10.61 -9.52 -1.57
CA ASN A 77 11.99 -9.04 -1.44
C ASN A 77 12.05 -7.55 -1.13
N PHE A 78 11.19 -6.76 -1.77
CA PHE A 78 11.05 -5.33 -1.53
C PHE A 78 10.49 -5.08 -0.12
N ILE A 79 9.46 -5.82 0.29
CA ILE A 79 8.88 -5.74 1.63
C ILE A 79 9.93 -6.06 2.69
N GLU A 80 10.71 -7.15 2.52
CA GLU A 80 11.79 -7.52 3.45
C GLU A 80 12.85 -6.42 3.52
N LYS A 81 13.29 -5.89 2.36
CA LYS A 81 14.29 -4.83 2.27
C LYS A 81 13.83 -3.56 3.00
N ILE A 82 12.60 -3.11 2.78
CA ILE A 82 12.04 -1.92 3.43
C ILE A 82 11.89 -2.15 4.93
N THR A 83 11.37 -3.31 5.33
CA THR A 83 11.16 -3.66 6.74
C THR A 83 12.49 -3.71 7.49
N LYS A 84 13.51 -4.35 6.91
CA LYS A 84 14.85 -4.46 7.50
C LYS A 84 15.57 -3.13 7.59
N LYS A 85 15.45 -2.29 6.56
CA LYS A 85 16.18 -1.01 6.48
C LYS A 85 15.56 0.07 7.39
N TYR A 86 14.24 0.13 7.49
CA TYR A 86 13.56 1.27 8.09
C TYR A 86 12.76 0.94 9.37
N LEU A 87 12.45 -0.34 9.63
CA LEU A 87 11.52 -0.74 10.69
C LEU A 87 12.14 -1.61 11.80
N THR A 88 13.35 -2.14 11.60
CA THR A 88 14.03 -3.01 12.59
C THR A 88 14.37 -2.27 13.89
N ASP A 89 14.83 -1.01 13.81
CA ASP A 89 15.34 -0.25 14.97
C ASP A 89 14.29 0.66 15.65
N LYS A 90 13.12 0.84 15.03
CA LYS A 90 12.03 1.65 15.60
C LYS A 90 11.25 0.83 16.61
N ASN A 91 11.73 0.78 17.84
CA ASN A 91 11.04 0.17 18.98
C ASN A 91 9.77 0.95 19.30
N LYS A 92 8.61 0.27 19.21
CA LYS A 92 7.28 0.66 19.72
C LYS A 92 7.13 2.15 20.04
N ASP A 93 7.31 3.01 19.04
CA ASP A 93 7.09 4.44 19.24
C ASP A 93 5.58 4.63 19.46
N ARG A 94 5.23 5.20 20.61
CA ARG A 94 3.83 5.45 20.98
C ARG A 94 3.14 6.36 19.96
N ASN A 95 3.90 7.20 19.25
CA ASN A 95 3.40 8.10 18.20
C ASN A 95 3.20 7.40 16.85
N LEU A 96 3.65 6.15 16.70
CA LEU A 96 3.55 5.39 15.45
C LEU A 96 2.82 4.06 15.68
N PRO A 97 1.52 4.09 16.02
CA PRO A 97 0.74 2.89 16.33
C PRO A 97 0.68 1.90 15.16
N ALA A 98 0.71 2.38 13.93
CA ALA A 98 0.69 1.56 12.71
C ALA A 98 1.91 0.61 12.58
N LEU A 99 3.04 0.92 13.25
CA LEU A 99 4.19 0.00 13.31
C LEU A 99 3.85 -1.33 14.01
N ARG A 100 2.78 -1.36 14.82
CA ARG A 100 2.32 -2.59 15.50
C ARG A 100 1.70 -3.58 14.53
N GLU A 101 1.03 -3.10 13.49
CA GLU A 101 0.42 -3.95 12.46
C GLU A 101 1.48 -4.56 11.56
N ILE A 102 2.50 -3.77 11.19
CA ILE A 102 3.67 -4.26 10.43
C ILE A 102 4.46 -5.31 11.23
N LYS A 103 4.71 -5.10 12.53
CA LYS A 103 5.46 -6.06 13.36
C LYS A 103 4.66 -7.29 13.81
N LYS A 104 3.36 -7.36 13.55
CA LYS A 104 2.52 -8.48 13.98
C LYS A 104 2.83 -9.80 13.26
N SER A 105 3.74 -9.81 12.28
CA SER A 105 4.21 -11.02 11.61
C SER A 105 5.35 -11.73 12.36
N VAL A 106 5.05 -12.24 13.56
CA VAL A 106 5.64 -13.54 13.91
C VAL A 106 4.52 -14.52 13.70
N SER A 107 4.61 -15.35 12.66
CA SER A 107 3.60 -16.37 12.40
C SER A 107 3.48 -17.24 13.66
N ILE A 108 2.26 -17.58 14.03
CA ILE A 108 2.00 -18.48 15.17
C ILE A 108 2.81 -19.78 15.02
N ASP A 109 3.02 -20.27 13.80
CA ASP A 109 3.85 -21.44 13.51
C ASP A 109 5.33 -21.23 13.81
N SER A 110 5.87 -20.03 13.56
CA SER A 110 7.26 -19.70 13.89
C SER A 110 7.46 -19.53 15.40
N ILE A 111 6.44 -19.09 16.13
CA ILE A 111 6.41 -19.16 17.60
C ILE A 111 6.37 -20.63 18.04
N TYR A 112 5.46 -21.44 17.50
CA TYR A 112 5.26 -22.84 17.89
C TYR A 112 6.53 -23.70 17.66
N LYS A 113 7.20 -23.52 16.52
CA LYS A 113 8.48 -24.19 16.22
C LYS A 113 9.57 -23.79 17.20
N LYS A 114 9.64 -22.51 17.59
CA LYS A 114 10.66 -22.01 18.51
C LYS A 114 10.41 -22.48 19.95
N VAL A 115 9.16 -22.54 20.38
CA VAL A 115 8.78 -23.10 21.70
C VAL A 115 9.06 -24.60 21.76
N LYS A 116 8.76 -25.36 20.68
CA LYS A 116 9.04 -26.81 20.63
C LYS A 116 10.54 -27.15 20.60
N PHE A 117 11.38 -26.23 20.13
CA PHE A 117 12.83 -26.42 20.04
C PHE A 117 13.58 -26.02 21.32
N LEU A 118 12.95 -25.33 22.27
CA LEU A 118 13.55 -25.09 23.58
C LEU A 118 13.48 -26.39 24.41
N PRO A 119 14.62 -27.03 24.73
CA PRO A 119 14.63 -28.15 25.66
C PRO A 119 14.48 -27.58 27.06
N GLY A 120 13.24 -27.49 27.51
CA GLY A 120 12.83 -27.00 28.83
C GLY A 120 11.53 -27.68 29.19
N ASP A 121 11.67 -28.93 29.59
CA ASP A 121 10.67 -29.83 30.16
C ASP A 121 9.68 -29.08 31.07
N ASN A 122 8.37 -29.26 30.84
CA ASN A 122 7.27 -29.22 31.81
C ASN A 122 5.91 -29.20 31.08
N ASP A 123 5.34 -30.40 30.90
CA ASP A 123 4.02 -30.72 30.34
C ASP A 123 2.80 -30.19 31.16
N SER A 124 2.96 -29.14 31.98
CA SER A 124 1.93 -28.69 32.93
C SER A 124 1.21 -27.37 32.58
N ILE A 125 1.60 -26.66 31.52
CA ILE A 125 1.06 -25.29 31.26
C ILE A 125 -0.08 -25.25 30.23
N THR A 126 -0.41 -26.35 29.55
CA THR A 126 -1.32 -26.31 28.39
C THR A 126 -2.83 -26.36 28.68
N ARG A 127 -3.29 -26.43 29.94
CA ARG A 127 -4.75 -26.57 30.21
C ARG A 127 -5.51 -25.33 30.67
N ASN A 128 -4.86 -24.26 31.14
CA ASN A 128 -5.60 -23.18 31.84
C ASN A 128 -5.64 -21.80 31.15
N SER A 129 -5.07 -21.60 29.96
CA SER A 129 -5.07 -20.27 29.33
C SER A 129 -6.29 -19.95 28.45
N VAL A 130 -7.20 -20.91 28.22
CA VAL A 130 -8.35 -20.71 27.31
C VAL A 130 -9.64 -20.27 28.02
N LEU A 131 -9.73 -20.25 29.36
CA LEU A 131 -11.01 -20.07 30.06
C LEU A 131 -11.11 -18.94 31.11
N SER A 132 -10.36 -17.83 31.01
CA SER A 132 -10.56 -16.72 31.97
C SER A 132 -10.59 -15.30 31.39
N ARG A 133 -11.16 -15.12 30.19
CA ARG A 133 -11.56 -13.76 29.76
C ARG A 133 -12.72 -13.76 28.77
N ILE A 134 -13.90 -14.12 29.26
CA ILE A 134 -15.16 -13.48 28.88
C ILE A 134 -15.68 -12.79 30.13
#